data_AF-C6LJT8-F1
#
_entry.id   AF-C6LJT8-F1
#
_cell.length_a   1.000
_cell.length_b   1.000
_cell.length_c   1.000
_cell.angle_alpha   90.00
_cell.angle_beta   90.00
_cell.angle_gamma   90.00
#
_symmetry.space_group_name_H-M   'P 1'
#
loop_
_entity.id
_entity.type
_entity.pdbx_description
1 polymer ?
#
loop_
_entity_poly.entity_id
_entity_poly.type
_entity_poly.pdbx_seq_one_letter_code
_entity_poly.pdbx_strand_id
1 'polypeptide(L)'
;MACWEVSQTLGTERSESMDGRKRTVQIKFRVTEAERDLILEKMKLVPTRNMEAYLRKMAIDGYIIQVDHSDIKAMTAEIQKIGVNVNQIAKRVNSTGSVYQEDIEEIKGVLNEIWRLQRLSLLKAR
;
A
#
# COMPACT_ATOMS: atom_id res chain seq x y z
N MET A 1 -42.26 8.00 20.27
CA MET A 1 -42.95 6.76 20.71
C MET A 1 -42.03 5.61 20.33
N ALA A 2 -40.98 5.31 21.10
CA ALA A 2 -40.99 4.61 22.39
C ALA A 2 -41.54 3.18 22.27
N CYS A 3 -41.04 2.13 22.90
CA CYS A 3 -39.82 1.80 23.63
C CYS A 3 -40.07 0.37 24.18
N TRP A 4 -39.01 -0.32 24.63
CA TRP A 4 -39.01 -1.48 25.56
C TRP A 4 -39.43 -2.85 24.97
N GLU A 5 -38.89 -4.01 25.34
CA GLU A 5 -37.95 -4.40 26.39
C GLU A 5 -37.44 -5.84 26.17
N VAL A 6 -36.15 -6.06 26.45
CA VAL A 6 -35.56 -7.23 27.14
C VAL A 6 -35.80 -8.66 26.61
N SER A 7 -34.69 -9.27 26.18
CA SER A 7 -34.23 -10.52 26.83
C SER A 7 -32.71 -10.55 26.87
N GLN A 8 -32.17 -10.15 28.02
CA GLN A 8 -30.93 -10.73 28.54
C GLN A 8 -31.17 -12.23 28.83
N THR A 9 -30.08 -12.93 29.17
CA THR A 9 -29.97 -14.35 29.56
C THR A 9 -29.53 -15.25 28.40
N LEU A 10 -28.47 -16.07 28.47
CA LEU A 10 -27.63 -16.51 29.58
C LEU A 10 -26.39 -17.21 29.00
N GLY A 11 -25.27 -17.08 29.71
CA GLY A 11 -24.18 -18.06 29.72
C GLY A 11 -23.23 -17.97 28.53
N THR A 12 -21.93 -17.73 28.71
CA THR A 12 -21.17 -18.39 29.75
C THR A 12 -19.77 -17.77 29.82
N GLU A 13 -19.47 -17.09 30.92
CA GLU A 13 -18.12 -17.13 31.47
C GLU A 13 -17.82 -18.60 31.76
N ARG A 14 -17.01 -19.26 30.92
CA ARG A 14 -16.53 -20.61 31.23
C ARG A 14 -15.05 -20.74 31.00
N SER A 15 -14.44 -21.12 32.13
CA SER A 15 -13.14 -21.70 32.34
C SER A 15 -11.97 -20.75 32.14
N GLU A 16 -11.48 -20.21 33.25
CA GLU A 16 -10.09 -20.46 33.59
C GLU A 16 -9.82 -21.95 33.36
N SER A 17 -9.33 -22.27 32.17
CA SER A 17 -8.87 -23.61 31.85
C SER A 17 -7.52 -23.75 32.52
N MET A 18 -7.53 -24.36 33.70
CA MET A 18 -6.38 -25.04 34.29
C MET A 18 -6.02 -26.26 33.42
N ASP A 19 -5.67 -26.00 32.16
CA ASP A 19 -4.90 -26.90 31.33
C ASP A 19 -3.49 -26.34 31.37
N GLY A 20 -2.47 -27.16 31.63
CA GLY A 20 -1.06 -26.74 31.75
C GLY A 20 -0.45 -26.18 30.45
N ARG A 21 -1.27 -25.60 29.57
CA ARG A 21 -0.93 -24.95 28.34
C ARG A 21 -0.10 -23.71 28.63
N LYS A 22 1.14 -23.75 28.15
CA LYS A 22 2.07 -22.60 28.16
C LYS A 22 1.55 -21.38 27.38
N ARG A 23 0.46 -21.49 26.60
CA ARG A 23 -0.09 -20.43 25.74
C ARG A 23 -1.58 -20.29 26.00
N THR A 24 -1.96 -19.24 26.73
CA THR A 24 -3.32 -19.02 27.24
C THR A 24 -4.13 -18.02 26.42
N VAL A 25 -3.47 -17.14 25.65
CA VAL A 25 -4.12 -16.11 24.83
C VAL A 25 -4.41 -16.64 23.42
N GLN A 26 -5.66 -16.55 22.98
CA GLN A 26 -6.09 -16.91 21.63
C GLN A 26 -6.24 -15.67 20.76
N ILE A 27 -5.65 -15.69 19.56
CA ILE A 27 -5.83 -14.66 18.52
C ILE A 27 -6.69 -15.27 17.41
N LYS A 28 -7.84 -14.66 17.10
CA LYS A 28 -8.75 -15.10 16.03
C LYS A 28 -8.59 -14.21 14.81
N PHE A 29 -8.35 -14.81 13.65
CA PHE A 29 -8.19 -14.10 12.38
C PHE A 29 -9.17 -14.67 11.35
N ARG A 30 -9.84 -13.79 10.60
CA ARG A 30 -10.73 -14.17 9.50
C ARG A 30 -9.96 -13.99 8.19
N VAL A 31 -10.06 -14.97 7.32
CA VAL A 31 -9.44 -14.97 5.99
C VAL A 31 -10.47 -15.34 4.94
N THR A 32 -10.28 -14.82 3.75
CA THR A 32 -10.91 -15.32 2.53
C THR A 32 -10.28 -16.67 2.16
N GLU A 33 -10.96 -17.42 1.28
CA GLU A 33 -10.47 -18.71 0.79
C GLU A 33 -9.14 -18.57 0.03
N ALA A 34 -9.03 -17.55 -0.82
CA ALA A 34 -7.79 -17.25 -1.55
C ALA A 34 -6.61 -16.92 -0.62
N GLU A 35 -6.84 -16.14 0.44
CA GLU A 35 -5.81 -15.84 1.44
C GLU A 35 -5.38 -17.09 2.21
N ARG A 36 -6.33 -17.97 2.56
CA ARG A 36 -6.04 -19.25 3.20
C ARG A 36 -5.12 -20.12 2.35
N ASP A 37 -5.38 -20.21 1.06
CA ASP A 37 -4.58 -21.03 0.15
C ASP A 37 -3.16 -20.48 -0.01
N LEU A 38 -3.02 -19.17 -0.12
CA LEU A 38 -1.72 -18.50 -0.13
C LEU A 38 -0.92 -18.75 1.17
N ILE A 39 -1.59 -18.71 2.32
CA ILE A 39 -0.97 -19.00 3.62
C ILE A 39 -0.47 -20.46 3.66
N LEU A 40 -1.26 -21.40 3.15
CA LEU A 40 -0.89 -22.82 3.08
C LEU A 40 0.30 -23.07 2.15
N GLU A 41 0.33 -22.45 0.97
CA GLU A 41 1.47 -22.55 0.07
C GLU A 41 2.74 -22.00 0.70
N LYS A 42 2.67 -20.83 1.35
CA LYS A 42 3.82 -20.27 2.07
C LYS A 42 4.27 -21.14 3.26
N MET A 43 3.34 -21.82 3.93
CA MET A 43 3.67 -22.74 5.02
C MET A 43 4.53 -23.92 4.53
N LYS A 44 4.29 -24.44 3.32
CA LYS A 44 5.09 -25.55 2.74
C LYS A 44 6.57 -25.19 2.58
N LEU A 45 6.91 -23.91 2.46
CA LEU A 45 8.28 -23.43 2.33
C LEU A 45 9.07 -23.48 3.64
N VAL A 46 8.39 -23.63 4.77
CA VAL A 46 9.00 -23.69 6.10
C VAL A 46 8.82 -25.11 6.65
N PRO A 47 9.82 -25.69 7.35
CA PRO A 47 9.69 -27.03 7.94
C PRO A 47 8.78 -27.02 9.18
N THR A 48 7.52 -26.62 9.02
CA THR A 48 6.51 -26.56 10.08
C THR A 48 5.28 -27.35 9.66
N ARG A 49 4.83 -28.28 10.51
CA ARG A 49 3.66 -29.13 10.25
C ARG A 49 2.35 -28.55 10.78
N ASN A 50 2.42 -27.50 11.61
CA ASN A 50 1.26 -26.91 12.28
C ASN A 50 1.08 -25.44 11.86
N MET A 51 -0.12 -25.11 11.36
CA MET A 51 -0.52 -23.76 10.99
C MET A 51 -0.34 -22.75 12.12
N GLU A 52 -0.68 -23.10 13.36
CA GLU A 52 -0.51 -22.19 14.49
C GLU A 52 0.96 -21.89 14.79
N ALA A 53 1.83 -22.88 14.62
CA ALA A 53 3.26 -22.69 14.79
C ALA A 53 3.83 -21.84 13.67
N TYR A 54 3.36 -22.04 12.43
CA TYR A 54 3.75 -21.23 11.28
C TYR A 54 3.31 -19.77 11.44
N LEU A 55 2.03 -19.52 11.75
CA LEU A 55 1.52 -18.16 11.95
C LEU A 55 2.21 -17.45 13.12
N ARG A 56 2.46 -18.15 14.23
CA ARG A 56 3.21 -17.58 15.36
C ARG A 56 4.64 -17.25 14.98
N LYS A 57 5.31 -18.14 14.24
CA LYS A 57 6.68 -17.91 13.78
C LYS A 57 6.74 -16.70 12.85
N MET A 58 5.81 -16.59 11.90
CA MET A 58 5.73 -15.43 11.01
C MET A 58 5.36 -14.13 11.74
N ALA A 59 4.51 -14.18 12.77
CA ALA A 59 4.11 -13.01 13.53
C ALA A 59 5.21 -12.51 14.50
N ILE A 60 6.11 -13.39 14.96
CA ILE A 60 7.20 -13.04 15.89
C ILE A 60 8.50 -12.76 15.13
N ASP A 61 8.90 -13.65 14.23
CA ASP A 61 10.18 -13.60 13.52
C ASP A 61 10.08 -12.86 12.17
N GLY A 62 8.88 -12.45 11.77
CA GLY A 62 8.66 -11.75 10.51
C GLY A 62 9.39 -10.41 10.49
N TYR A 63 10.33 -10.25 9.57
CA TYR A 63 10.90 -8.93 9.27
C TYR A 63 9.80 -8.06 8.64
N ILE A 64 9.40 -7.00 9.33
CA ILE A 64 8.54 -5.96 8.77
C ILE A 64 9.43 -5.10 7.87
N ILE A 65 9.49 -5.45 6.59
CA ILE A 65 10.12 -4.59 5.59
C ILE A 65 9.08 -3.56 5.17
N GLN A 66 9.11 -2.41 5.84
CA GLN A 66 8.38 -1.25 5.37
C GLN A 66 9.16 -0.66 4.18
N VAL A 67 8.79 -1.07 2.98
CA VAL A 67 9.31 -0.42 1.77
C VAL A 67 8.64 0.95 1.69
N ASP A 68 9.39 2.00 2.02
CA ASP A 68 8.91 3.36 1.82
C ASP A 68 8.85 3.63 0.31
N HIS A 69 7.64 3.88 -0.19
CA HIS A 69 7.40 4.26 -1.59
C HIS A 69 7.15 5.77 -1.73
N SER A 70 7.45 6.55 -0.70
CA SER A 70 7.35 8.02 -0.71
C SER A 70 8.07 8.63 -1.93
N ASP A 71 9.28 8.16 -2.22
CA ASP A 71 10.09 8.63 -3.36
C ASP A 71 9.45 8.31 -4.72
N ILE A 72 8.86 7.11 -4.86
CA ILE A 72 8.17 6.70 -6.09
C ILE A 72 6.90 7.55 -6.29
N LYS A 73 6.17 7.84 -5.21
CA LYS A 73 4.99 8.72 -5.26
C LYS A 73 5.37 10.16 -5.64
N ALA A 74 6.44 10.69 -5.06
CA ALA A 74 6.95 12.02 -5.40
C ALA A 74 7.36 12.09 -6.88
N MET A 75 8.08 11.08 -7.37
CA MET A 75 8.46 10.99 -8.78
C MET A 75 7.25 10.90 -9.72
N THR A 76 6.23 10.13 -9.35
CA THR A 76 5.00 9.99 -10.15
C THR A 76 4.24 11.32 -10.24
N ALA A 77 4.19 12.09 -9.15
CA ALA A 77 3.55 13.40 -9.12
C ALA A 77 4.27 14.41 -10.03
N GLU A 78 5.61 14.41 -10.06
CA GLU A 78 6.38 15.24 -10.99
C GLU A 78 6.15 14.83 -12.46
N ILE A 79 6.12 13.52 -12.75
CA ILE A 79 5.81 13.02 -14.10
C ILE A 79 4.40 13.43 -14.56
N GLN A 80 3.41 13.41 -13.66
CA GLN A 80 2.06 13.88 -13.98
C GLN A 80 2.02 15.36 -14.35
N LYS A 81 2.81 16.22 -13.68
CA LYS A 81 2.91 17.65 -14.04
C LYS A 81 3.46 17.83 -15.45
N ILE A 82 4.44 17.02 -15.85
CA ILE A 82 4.96 17.01 -17.23
C ILE A 82 3.85 16.64 -18.22
N GLY A 83 3.11 15.56 -17.95
CA GLY A 83 1.99 15.14 -18.79
C GLY A 83 0.91 16.21 -18.95
N VAL A 84 0.60 16.95 -17.87
CA VAL A 84 -0.34 18.07 -17.90
C VAL A 84 0.16 19.20 -18.79
N ASN A 85 1.43 19.59 -18.67
CA ASN A 85 2.01 20.67 -19.49
C ASN A 85 2.06 20.28 -20.97
N VAL A 86 2.47 19.05 -21.29
CA VAL A 86 2.46 18.51 -22.65
C VAL A 86 1.03 18.49 -23.23
N ASN A 87 0.04 18.12 -22.43
CA ASN A 87 -1.36 18.13 -22.88
C ASN A 87 -1.89 19.54 -23.15
N GLN A 88 -1.45 20.54 -22.39
CA GLN A 88 -1.80 21.94 -22.65
C GLN A 88 -1.20 22.43 -23.97
N ILE A 89 0.06 22.06 -24.24
CA ILE A 89 0.72 22.34 -25.52
C ILE A 89 -0.04 21.67 -26.67
N ALA A 90 -0.37 20.38 -26.54
CA ALA A 90 -1.14 19.66 -27.56
C ALA A 90 -2.49 20.33 -27.85
N LYS A 91 -3.21 20.75 -26.80
CA LYS A 91 -4.47 21.50 -26.96
C LYS A 91 -4.27 22.83 -27.67
N ARG A 92 -3.22 23.59 -27.32
CA ARG A 92 -2.93 24.91 -27.90
C ARG A 92 -2.52 24.79 -29.37
N VAL A 93 -1.73 23.78 -29.73
CA VAL A 93 -1.37 23.47 -31.12
C VAL A 93 -2.61 23.07 -31.92
N ASN A 94 -3.46 22.21 -31.36
CA ASN A 94 -4.70 21.77 -32.02
C ASN A 94 -5.72 22.91 -32.20
N SER A 95 -5.72 23.94 -31.34
CA SER A 95 -6.63 25.09 -31.47
C SER A 95 -6.16 26.13 -32.48
N THR A 96 -4.85 26.32 -32.65
CA THR A 96 -4.28 27.43 -33.44
C THR A 96 -3.88 27.00 -34.85
N GLY A 97 -3.72 25.70 -35.12
CA GLY A 97 -3.44 25.16 -36.46
C GLY A 97 -2.06 25.51 -37.04
N SER A 98 -1.24 26.26 -36.32
CA SER A 98 0.13 26.66 -36.67
C SER A 98 0.97 26.68 -35.39
N VAL A 99 2.15 26.06 -35.43
CA VAL A 99 3.13 26.07 -34.33
C VAL A 99 4.05 27.27 -34.54
N TYR A 100 3.98 28.27 -33.66
CA TYR A 100 4.92 29.39 -33.72
C TYR A 100 6.25 28.99 -33.08
N GLN A 101 7.35 29.55 -33.59
CA GLN A 101 8.70 29.31 -33.07
C GLN A 101 8.80 29.61 -31.57
N GLU A 102 8.03 30.60 -31.11
CA GLU A 102 7.88 31.02 -29.72
C GLU A 102 7.29 29.91 -28.84
N ASP A 103 6.30 29.15 -29.34
CA ASP A 103 5.75 27.99 -28.61
C ASP A 103 6.82 26.90 -28.45
N ILE A 104 7.67 26.68 -29.46
CA ILE A 104 8.77 25.71 -29.41
C ILE A 104 9.84 26.13 -28.40
N GLU A 105 10.14 27.43 -28.31
CA GLU A 105 11.09 27.97 -27.33
C GLU A 105 10.55 27.92 -25.91
N GLU A 106 9.25 28.19 -25.70
CA GLU A 106 8.57 28.01 -24.41
C GLU A 106 8.65 26.54 -23.97
N ILE A 107 8.39 25.59 -24.88
CA ILE A 107 8.49 24.14 -24.62
C ILE A 107 9.91 23.75 -24.21
N LYS A 108 10.93 24.23 -24.93
CA LYS A 108 12.33 23.95 -24.59
C LYS A 108 12.70 24.52 -23.22
N GLY A 109 12.17 25.68 -22.86
CA GLY A 109 12.33 26.29 -21.54
C GLY A 109 11.73 25.43 -20.42
N VAL A 110 10.48 25.00 -20.57
CA VAL A 110 9.80 24.12 -19.61
C VAL A 110 10.52 22.77 -19.50
N LEU A 111 11.00 22.22 -20.62
CA LEU A 111 11.75 20.97 -20.64
C LEU A 111 13.08 21.09 -19.85
N ASN A 112 13.80 22.20 -20.02
CA ASN A 112 15.04 22.46 -19.28
C ASN A 112 14.79 22.57 -17.77
N GLU A 113 13.68 23.20 -17.36
CA GLU A 113 13.34 23.32 -15.95
C GLU A 113 12.97 21.96 -15.33
N ILE A 114 12.25 21.11 -16.07
CA ILE A 114 11.99 19.71 -15.69
C ILE A 114 13.31 18.95 -15.49
N TRP A 115 14.25 19.06 -16.44
CA TRP A 115 15.55 18.41 -16.34
C TRP A 115 16.37 18.91 -15.14
N ARG A 116 16.26 20.20 -14.78
CA ARG A 116 16.92 20.79 -13.60
C ARG A 116 16.34 20.22 -12.31
N LEU A 117 15.02 20.18 -12.20
CA LEU A 117 14.30 19.65 -11.03
C LEU A 117 14.57 18.15 -10.84
N GLN A 118 14.57 17.36 -11.91
CA GLN A 118 14.91 15.95 -11.85
C GLN A 118 16.35 15.72 -11.36
N ARG A 119 17.30 16.53 -11.84
CA ARG A 119 18.71 16.45 -11.41
C ARG A 119 18.86 16.76 -9.91
N LEU A 120 18.13 17.76 -9.41
CA LEU A 120 18.10 18.10 -7.98
C LEU A 120 17.50 16.99 -7.11
N SER A 121 16.42 16.34 -7.56
CA SER A 121 15.80 15.22 -6.84
C SER A 121 16.73 14.00 -6.78
N LEU A 122 17.45 13.70 -7.86
CA LEU A 122 18.45 12.62 -7.89
C LEU A 122 19.66 12.89 -7.00
N LEU A 123 20.07 14.16 -6.84
CA LEU A 123 21.16 14.56 -5.95
C LEU A 123 20.77 14.48 -4.47
N LYS A 124 19.49 14.67 -4.13
CA LYS A 124 18.98 14.55 -2.75
C LYS A 124 18.74 13.11 -2.30
N ALA A 125 18.60 12.18 -3.24
CA ALA A 125 18.36 10.77 -2.95
C ALA A 125 19.65 9.95 -2.69
N ARG A 126 20.82 10.59 -2.62
CA ARG A 126 22.13 9.98 -2.32
C ARG A 126 22.66 10.46 -0.98
#